data_AF-A0AB36V0K9-F1
#
_entry.id   AF-A0AB36V0K9-F1
#
_cell.length_a   1.000
_cell.length_b   1.000
_cell.length_c   1.000
_cell.angle_alpha   90.00
_cell.angle_beta   90.00
_cell.angle_gamma   90.00
#
_symmetry.space_group_name_H-M   'P 1'
#
loop_
_entity.id
_entity.type
_entity.pdbx_description
1 polymer ?
#
loop_
_entity_poly.entity_id
_entity_poly.type
_entity_poly.pdbx_seq_one_letter_code
_entity_poly.pdbx_strand_id
1 'polypeptide(L)'
;VSGHKHFMNGPNIHKYLHEMNEEVLSHYDIMTVGEMPGVTTEEAKLYTGEARKELQMVFQFEHMDLDSGEGGKWDVKPCPLLTLK
;
A
#
# COMPACT_ATOMS: atom_id res chain seq x y z
N VAL A 1 -9.81 0.25 -20.09
CA VAL A 1 -10.14 1.13 -18.95
C VAL A 1 -9.68 0.41 -17.69
N SER A 2 -8.75 0.98 -16.93
CA SER A 2 -8.22 0.30 -15.75
C SER A 2 -9.13 0.54 -14.52
N GLY A 3 -9.48 -0.52 -13.81
CA GLY A 3 -10.47 -0.49 -12.71
C GLY A 3 -9.90 -0.07 -11.36
N HIS A 4 -8.58 0.02 -11.23
CA HIS A 4 -7.87 0.25 -9.96
C HIS A 4 -8.41 1.44 -9.14
N LYS A 5 -8.72 2.55 -9.81
CA LYS A 5 -9.26 3.78 -9.19
C LYS A 5 -10.60 3.59 -8.45
N HIS A 6 -11.26 2.44 -8.60
CA HIS A 6 -12.55 2.16 -8.00
C HIS A 6 -12.46 1.24 -6.77
N PHE A 7 -11.31 0.61 -6.52
CA PHE A 7 -11.16 -0.36 -5.43
C PHE A 7 -9.87 -0.20 -4.62
N MET A 8 -8.78 0.29 -5.23
CA MET A 8 -7.53 0.55 -4.51
C MET A 8 -7.75 1.73 -3.56
N ASN A 9 -7.37 1.56 -2.29
CA ASN A 9 -7.62 2.52 -1.21
C ASN A 9 -9.10 2.96 -1.15
N GLY A 10 -10.01 1.98 -1.27
CA GLY A 10 -11.45 2.23 -1.26
C GLY A 10 -11.95 2.95 0.01
N PRO A 11 -13.16 3.55 -0.02
CA PRO A 11 -13.61 4.53 0.97
C PRO A 11 -13.69 4.01 2.42
N ASN A 12 -13.79 2.69 2.61
CA ASN A 12 -13.92 2.07 3.93
C ASN A 12 -12.68 1.27 4.35
N ILE A 13 -11.58 1.31 3.60
CA ILE A 13 -10.43 0.42 3.84
C ILE A 13 -9.85 0.58 5.25
N HIS A 14 -9.68 1.82 5.70
CA HIS A 14 -9.16 2.13 7.03
C HIS A 14 -10.13 1.73 8.14
N LYS A 15 -11.45 1.81 7.89
CA LYS A 15 -12.44 1.29 8.84
C LYS A 15 -12.27 -0.21 9.02
N TYR A 16 -12.13 -0.95 7.93
CA TYR A 16 -11.99 -2.40 7.98
C TYR A 16 -10.67 -2.85 8.62
N LEU A 17 -9.56 -2.17 8.33
CA LEU A 17 -8.26 -2.52 8.94
C LEU A 17 -8.21 -2.18 10.42
N HIS A 18 -8.84 -1.09 10.84
CA HIS A 18 -8.98 -0.75 12.25
C HIS A 18 -9.85 -1.78 12.98
N GLU A 19 -11.00 -2.15 12.41
CA GLU A 19 -11.88 -3.21 12.94
C GLU A 19 -11.12 -4.55 13.05
N MET A 20 -10.35 -4.94 12.03
CA MET A 20 -9.51 -6.14 12.08
C MET A 20 -8.46 -6.06 13.19
N ASN A 21 -7.90 -4.88 13.45
CA ASN A 21 -6.94 -4.68 14.53
C ASN A 21 -7.59 -4.84 15.90
N GLU A 22 -8.77 -4.24 16.11
CA GLU A 22 -9.53 -4.35 17.34
C GLU A 22 -9.97 -5.79 17.62
N GLU A 23 -10.50 -6.49 16.61
CA GLU A 23 -11.09 -7.82 16.81
C GLU A 23 -10.04 -8.95 16.87
N VAL A 24 -8.88 -8.78 16.21
CA VAL A 24 -7.89 -9.87 16.06
C VAL A 24 -6.47 -9.42 16.35
N LEU A 25 -5.93 -8.46 15.59
CA LEU A 25 -4.48 -8.27 15.54
C LEU A 25 -3.90 -7.79 16.88
N SER A 26 -4.65 -7.00 17.63
CA SER A 26 -4.22 -6.45 18.92
C SER A 26 -4.18 -7.46 20.07
N HIS A 27 -4.74 -8.66 19.88
CA HIS A 27 -4.80 -9.70 20.91
C HIS A 27 -3.54 -10.57 20.99
N TYR A 28 -2.59 -10.38 20.07
CA TYR A 28 -1.40 -11.21 19.96
C TYR A 28 -0.14 -10.35 19.81
N ASP A 29 0.98 -10.85 20.32
CA ASP A 29 2.30 -10.28 20.05
C ASP A 29 2.77 -10.76 18.67
N ILE A 30 2.30 -10.05 17.63
CA ILE A 30 2.60 -10.36 16.24
C ILE A 30 3.04 -9.10 15.50
N MET A 31 3.66 -9.32 14.33
CA MET A 31 3.93 -8.24 13.39
C MET A 31 3.04 -8.31 12.15
N THR A 32 2.63 -7.15 11.63
CA THR A 32 1.72 -7.04 10.48
C THR A 32 2.32 -6.20 9.36
N VAL A 33 2.26 -6.73 8.14
CA VAL A 33 2.72 -6.06 6.92
C VAL A 33 1.64 -6.17 5.83
N GLY A 34 1.27 -5.04 5.24
CA GLY A 34 0.33 -4.99 4.12
C GLY A 34 1.04 -4.91 2.77
N GLU A 35 0.73 -5.77 1.82
CA GLU A 35 1.16 -5.62 0.43
C GLU A 35 0.19 -4.67 -0.30
N MET A 36 0.67 -3.48 -0.71
CA MET A 36 -0.21 -2.42 -1.22
C MET A 36 0.33 -1.84 -2.53
N PRO A 37 -0.05 -2.40 -3.68
CA PRO A 37 0.17 -1.77 -4.97
C PRO A 37 -0.38 -0.35 -4.98
N GLY A 38 0.32 0.58 -5.64
CA GLY A 38 -0.15 1.96 -5.84
C GLY A 38 -0.38 2.81 -4.58
N VAL A 39 0.05 2.35 -3.40
CA VAL A 39 -0.01 3.17 -2.17
C VAL A 39 1.02 4.30 -2.25
N THR A 40 0.58 5.51 -1.94
CA THR A 40 1.46 6.68 -1.79
C THR A 40 2.04 6.74 -0.37
N THR A 41 3.07 7.57 -0.17
CA THR A 41 3.66 7.77 1.17
C THR A 41 2.67 8.40 2.17
N GLU A 42 1.77 9.28 1.73
CA GLU A 42 0.74 9.86 2.60
C GLU A 42 -0.33 8.83 2.99
N GLU A 43 -0.75 7.95 2.07
CA GLU A 43 -1.65 6.84 2.41
C GLU A 43 -0.94 5.82 3.32
N ALA A 44 0.33 5.52 3.08
CA ALA A 44 1.12 4.62 3.93
C ALA A 44 1.15 5.11 5.39
N LYS A 45 1.29 6.41 5.64
CA LYS A 45 1.20 6.98 7.00
C LYS A 45 -0.15 6.71 7.67
N LEU A 46 -1.25 6.71 6.91
CA LEU A 46 -2.57 6.37 7.45
C LEU A 46 -2.66 4.89 7.82
N TYR A 47 -2.05 4.01 7.02
CA TYR A 47 -2.01 2.58 7.28
C TYR A 47 -1.08 2.17 8.43
N THR A 48 0.05 2.85 8.60
CA THR A 48 1.13 2.41 9.51
C THR A 48 1.32 3.29 10.74
N GLY A 49 0.62 4.42 10.84
CA GLY A 49 0.72 5.30 11.99
C GLY A 49 0.30 4.57 13.27
N GLU A 50 1.18 4.50 14.27
CA GLU A 50 0.90 3.74 15.50
C GLU A 50 -0.41 4.14 16.18
N ALA A 51 -0.73 5.44 16.20
CA ALA A 51 -1.97 5.97 16.78
C ALA A 51 -3.24 5.55 16.00
N ARG A 52 -3.12 5.15 14.73
CA ARG A 52 -4.24 4.69 13.89
C ARG A 52 -4.68 3.26 14.22
N LYS A 53 -3.81 2.45 14.82
CA LYS A 53 -4.06 1.04 15.15
C LYS A 53 -4.62 0.26 13.96
N GLU A 54 -3.87 0.25 12.87
CA GLU A 54 -4.19 -0.53 11.67
C GLU A 54 -3.11 -1.59 11.45
N LEU A 55 -2.14 -1.31 10.58
CA LEU A 55 -0.98 -2.17 10.31
C LEU A 55 0.30 -1.53 10.86
N GLN A 56 1.39 -2.28 10.94
CA GLN A 56 2.67 -1.75 11.38
C GLN A 56 3.57 -1.29 10.23
N MET A 57 3.44 -1.92 9.05
CA MET A 57 4.23 -1.58 7.86
C MET A 57 3.49 -1.96 6.58
N VAL A 58 3.95 -1.42 5.45
CA VAL A 58 3.43 -1.75 4.11
C VAL A 58 4.55 -1.95 3.11
N PHE A 59 4.32 -2.82 2.12
CA PHE A 59 5.10 -2.88 0.90
C PHE A 59 4.44 -2.01 -0.17
N GLN A 60 5.17 -0.96 -0.56
CA GLN A 60 4.82 -0.08 -1.68
C GLN A 60 5.51 -0.53 -2.98
N PHE A 61 4.92 -0.16 -4.13
CA PHE A 61 5.36 -0.62 -5.45
C PHE A 61 5.93 0.48 -6.36
N GLU A 62 5.97 1.75 -5.96
CA GLU A 62 6.55 2.84 -6.76
C GLU A 62 7.95 2.51 -7.28
N HIS A 63 8.80 1.93 -6.43
CA HIS A 63 10.16 1.53 -6.83
C HIS A 63 10.20 0.28 -7.72
N MET A 64 9.17 -0.57 -7.67
CA MET A 64 9.02 -1.75 -8.51
C MET A 64 8.45 -1.39 -9.89
N ASP A 65 7.75 -0.27 -10.00
CA ASP A 65 7.14 0.21 -11.24
C ASP A 65 8.05 1.17 -12.04
N LEU A 66 9.27 1.47 -11.54
CA LEU A 66 10.22 2.40 -12.18
C LEU A 66 10.67 1.96 -13.58
N ASP A 67 10.64 0.66 -13.88
CA ASP A 67 10.98 0.08 -15.18
C ASP A 67 9.76 -0.38 -15.98
N SER A 68 8.55 -0.01 -15.54
CA SER A 68 7.30 -0.32 -16.22
C SER A 68 6.79 0.89 -17.04
N GLY A 69 6.52 0.66 -18.32
CA GLY A 69 5.97 1.63 -19.26
C GLY A 69 4.45 1.78 -19.19
N GLU A 70 3.87 2.52 -20.13
CA GLU A 70 2.41 2.76 -20.18
C GLU A 70 1.62 1.46 -20.38
N GLY A 71 2.22 0.44 -21.00
CA GLY A 71 1.66 -0.90 -21.16
C GLY A 71 1.70 -1.77 -19.90
N GLY A 72 2.22 -1.25 -18.78
CA GLY A 72 2.40 -1.97 -17.51
C GLY A 72 3.68 -2.80 -17.49
N LYS A 73 3.76 -3.75 -16.54
CA LYS A 73 5.00 -4.50 -16.23
C LYS A 73 5.69 -5.24 -17.37
N TRP A 74 4.97 -5.51 -18.46
CA TRP A 74 5.51 -6.20 -19.64
C TRP A 74 6.06 -5.23 -20.70
N ASP A 75 5.80 -3.93 -20.54
CA ASP A 75 6.35 -2.84 -21.34
C ASP A 75 7.60 -2.31 -20.64
N VAL A 76 8.72 -3.01 -20.80
CA VAL A 76 9.96 -2.72 -20.04
C VAL A 76 10.62 -1.43 -20.53
N LYS A 77 10.93 -0.51 -19.62
CA LYS A 77 11.71 0.72 -19.87
C LYS A 77 12.99 0.77 -19.01
N PRO A 78 14.02 1.53 -19.39
CA PRO A 78 15.20 1.73 -18.54
C PRO A 78 14.83 2.33 -17.19
N CYS A 79 15.30 1.74 -16.09
CA CYS A 79 15.02 2.20 -14.72
C CYS A 79 15.78 3.51 -14.40
N PRO A 80 15.09 4.65 -14.22
CA PRO A 80 15.73 5.89 -13.85
C PRO A 80 15.77 6.03 -12.33
N LEU A 81 16.87 5.62 -11.69
CA LEU A 81 16.98 5.61 -10.21
C LEU A 81 16.79 6.99 -9.55
N LEU A 82 17.00 8.08 -10.28
CA LEU A 82 16.82 9.45 -9.79
C LEU A 82 15.35 9.91 -9.73
N THR A 83 14.40 9.13 -10.24
CA THR A 83 12.98 9.52 -10.29
C THR A 83 12.13 8.96 -9.15
N LEU A 84 12.71 8.11 -8.29
CA LEU A 84 12.03 7.63 -7.10
C LEU A 84 11.85 8.78 -6.10
N LYS A 85 10.64 8.97 -5.60
CA LYS A 85 10.28 10.02 -4.64
C LYS A 85 10.26 9.51 -3.20
#